data_AF-A0A4V1NRV2-F1
#
_entry.id   AF-A0A4V1NRV2-F1
#
_cell.length_a   1.000
_cell.length_b   1.000
_cell.length_c   1.000
_cell.angle_alpha   90.00
_cell.angle_beta   90.00
_cell.angle_gamma   90.00
#
_symmetry.space_group_name_H-M   'P 1'
#
loop_
_entity.id
_entity.type
_entity.pdbx_description
1 polymer ?
#
loop_
_entity_poly.entity_id
_entity_poly.type
_entity_poly.pdbx_seq_one_letter_code
_entity_poly.pdbx_strand_id
1 'polypeptide(L)'
;MDYLSGINQFTQVAAQLSVLLLIVRVAFGALNCFMGYRMLKFWISVCGFFLGTGIGMTAVYVLQLSGNVKWILPLAAGGITAVLGYEVYLVGAFFLGWVLTTYGILMVVRQLDIEPKMEILLLAAGTLFGVLVGILVVKYARPCIIWLMAVSGGMSIATGVCGILQKDSGILMLLIMAVCVPAGVLFQFKTTHK
;
A
#
# COMPACT_ATOMS: atom_id res chain seq x y z
N MET A 1 3.67 -10.52 -48.73
CA MET A 1 2.96 -9.33 -48.21
C MET A 1 2.14 -9.66 -46.95
N ASP A 2 2.08 -10.93 -46.54
CA ASP A 2 1.28 -11.42 -45.41
C ASP A 2 1.87 -11.12 -44.03
N TYR A 3 3.19 -10.86 -43.95
CA TYR A 3 3.82 -10.44 -42.70
C TYR A 3 3.44 -9.00 -42.31
N LEU A 4 3.21 -8.11 -43.28
CA LEU A 4 2.81 -6.72 -43.03
C LEU A 4 1.34 -6.62 -42.58
N SER A 5 0.44 -7.43 -43.14
CA SER A 5 -0.95 -7.51 -42.68
C SER A 5 -1.04 -8.12 -41.28
N GLY A 6 -0.24 -9.16 -40.99
CA GLY A 6 -0.11 -9.71 -39.64
C GLY A 6 0.34 -8.67 -38.60
N ILE A 7 1.42 -7.92 -38.90
CA ILE A 7 1.95 -6.88 -37.99
C ILE A 7 0.92 -5.76 -37.76
N ASN A 8 0.20 -5.33 -38.80
CA ASN A 8 -0.83 -4.30 -38.70
C ASN A 8 -2.03 -4.78 -37.85
N GLN A 9 -2.40 -6.05 -37.96
CA GLN A 9 -3.45 -6.65 -37.13
C GLN A 9 -3.02 -6.77 -35.66
N PHE A 10 -1.77 -7.18 -35.38
CA PHE A 10 -1.24 -7.22 -34.02
C PHE A 10 -1.12 -5.82 -33.38
N THR A 11 -0.69 -4.81 -34.15
CA THR A 11 -0.63 -3.42 -33.64
C THR A 11 -2.00 -2.82 -33.39
N GLN A 12 -3.00 -3.13 -34.21
CA GLN A 12 -4.37 -2.67 -33.99
C GLN A 12 -4.99 -3.33 -32.74
N VAL A 13 -4.78 -4.63 -32.53
CA VAL A 13 -5.24 -5.33 -31.31
C VAL A 13 -4.51 -4.80 -30.08
N ALA A 14 -3.20 -4.55 -30.16
CA ALA A 14 -2.42 -3.97 -29.07
C ALA A 14 -2.88 -2.54 -28.73
N ALA A 15 -3.25 -1.74 -29.74
CA ALA A 15 -3.78 -0.39 -29.54
C ALA A 15 -5.17 -0.39 -28.90
N GLN A 16 -6.05 -1.33 -29.27
CA GLN A 16 -7.36 -1.44 -28.59
C GLN A 16 -7.22 -1.94 -27.15
N LEU A 17 -6.30 -2.87 -26.91
CA LEU A 17 -6.02 -3.36 -25.56
C LEU A 17 -5.41 -2.26 -24.67
N SER A 18 -4.51 -1.42 -25.20
CA SER A 18 -3.90 -0.34 -24.43
C SER A 18 -4.92 0.71 -24.00
N VAL A 19 -5.86 1.10 -24.88
CA VAL A 19 -6.95 2.03 -24.53
C VAL A 19 -7.90 1.41 -23.50
N LEU A 20 -8.26 0.13 -23.66
CA LEU A 20 -9.08 -0.59 -22.69
C LEU A 20 -8.42 -0.63 -21.31
N LEU A 21 -7.12 -0.95 -21.25
CA LEU A 21 -6.35 -0.97 -20.01
C LEU A 21 -6.25 0.42 -19.37
N LEU A 22 -6.15 1.50 -20.16
CA LEU A 22 -6.17 2.87 -19.65
C LEU A 22 -7.52 3.23 -19.02
N ILE A 23 -8.63 2.86 -19.66
CA ILE A 23 -9.98 3.09 -19.11
C ILE A 23 -10.17 2.31 -17.80
N VAL A 24 -9.74 1.04 -17.77
CA VAL A 24 -9.78 0.22 -16.55
C VAL A 24 -8.89 0.83 -15.46
N ARG A 25 -7.72 1.34 -15.81
CA ARG A 25 -6.82 2.04 -14.87
C ARG A 25 -7.46 3.30 -14.29
N VAL A 26 -8.17 4.09 -15.09
CA VAL A 26 -8.91 5.27 -14.60
C VAL A 26 -10.03 4.84 -13.66
N ALA A 27 -10.79 3.80 -13.99
CA ALA A 27 -11.86 3.29 -13.14
C ALA A 27 -11.33 2.76 -11.79
N PHE A 28 -10.28 1.94 -11.80
CA PHE A 28 -9.60 1.48 -10.59
C PHE A 28 -8.95 2.64 -9.82
N GLY A 29 -8.37 3.62 -10.52
CA GLY A 29 -7.80 4.83 -9.93
C GLY A 29 -8.85 5.67 -9.21
N ALA A 30 -10.05 5.81 -9.78
CA ALA A 30 -11.18 6.48 -9.15
C ALA A 30 -11.68 5.70 -7.92
N LEU A 31 -11.83 4.38 -8.02
CA LEU A 31 -12.16 3.54 -6.88
C LEU A 31 -11.14 3.66 -5.75
N ASN A 32 -9.85 3.72 -6.09
CA ASN A 32 -8.78 3.92 -5.11
C ASN A 32 -8.79 5.34 -4.52
N CYS A 33 -9.09 6.35 -5.33
CA CYS A 33 -9.18 7.74 -4.88
C CYS A 33 -10.37 8.00 -3.95
N PHE A 34 -11.52 7.34 -4.16
CA PHE A 34 -12.75 7.58 -3.36
C PHE A 34 -13.00 6.52 -2.29
N MET A 35 -12.60 5.27 -2.49
CA MET A 35 -12.84 4.14 -1.58
C MET A 35 -11.54 3.46 -1.15
N GLY A 36 -10.40 4.14 -1.33
CA GLY A 36 -9.06 3.61 -1.04
C GLY A 36 -8.90 3.08 0.37
N TYR A 37 -9.40 3.76 1.39
CA TYR A 37 -9.31 3.27 2.78
C TYR A 37 -10.02 1.93 3.00
N ARG A 38 -11.22 1.75 2.43
CA ARG A 38 -11.97 0.47 2.55
C ARG A 38 -11.30 -0.63 1.74
N MET A 39 -10.85 -0.30 0.54
CA MET A 39 -10.10 -1.23 -0.30
C MET A 39 -8.81 -1.66 0.39
N LEU A 40 -8.06 -0.74 1.01
CA LEU A 40 -6.84 -1.09 1.75
C LEU A 40 -7.11 -2.10 2.87
N LYS A 41 -8.17 -1.88 3.68
CA LYS A 41 -8.57 -2.84 4.71
C LYS A 41 -8.89 -4.22 4.14
N PHE A 42 -9.63 -4.25 3.04
CA PHE A 42 -9.94 -5.49 2.34
C PHE A 42 -8.67 -6.17 1.82
N TRP A 43 -7.77 -5.43 1.16
CA TRP A 43 -6.50 -5.95 0.66
C TRP A 43 -5.58 -6.45 1.77
N ILE A 44 -5.50 -5.75 2.90
CA ILE A 44 -4.74 -6.21 4.08
C ILE A 44 -5.33 -7.52 4.61
N SER A 45 -6.66 -7.63 4.67
CA SER A 45 -7.35 -8.86 5.11
C SER A 45 -7.11 -10.03 4.16
N VAL A 46 -7.16 -9.79 2.84
CA VAL A 46 -6.85 -10.80 1.81
C VAL A 46 -5.39 -11.26 1.91
N CYS A 47 -4.43 -10.33 2.01
CA CYS A 47 -3.03 -10.67 2.20
C CYS A 47 -2.81 -11.46 3.52
N GLY A 48 -3.48 -11.05 4.60
CA GLY A 48 -3.45 -11.74 5.89
C GLY A 48 -4.01 -13.17 5.80
N PHE A 49 -5.06 -13.38 5.00
CA PHE A 49 -5.62 -14.70 4.74
C PHE A 49 -4.61 -15.62 4.04
N PHE A 50 -3.98 -15.15 2.97
CA PHE A 50 -2.98 -15.92 2.23
C PHE A 50 -1.73 -16.22 3.06
N LEU A 51 -1.25 -15.27 3.86
CA LEU A 51 -0.12 -15.50 4.75
C LEU A 51 -0.47 -16.50 5.87
N GLY A 52 -1.65 -16.37 6.48
CA GLY A 52 -2.08 -17.30 7.54
C GLY A 52 -2.36 -18.71 7.03
N THR A 53 -2.99 -18.85 5.86
CA THR A 53 -3.15 -20.16 5.20
C THR A 53 -1.81 -20.76 4.81
N GLY A 54 -0.87 -19.96 4.31
CA GLY A 54 0.49 -20.40 3.98
C GLY A 54 1.24 -20.95 5.20
N ILE A 55 1.25 -20.21 6.31
CA ILE A 55 1.88 -20.64 7.57
C ILE A 55 1.15 -21.85 8.17
N GLY A 56 -0.19 -21.89 8.08
CA GLY A 56 -0.96 -23.05 8.51
C GLY A 56 -0.63 -24.32 7.70
N MET A 57 -0.41 -24.18 6.39
CA MET A 57 0.00 -25.29 5.52
C MET A 57 1.40 -25.82 5.87
N THR A 58 2.36 -24.95 6.17
CA THR A 58 3.70 -25.38 6.60
C THR A 58 3.65 -26.09 7.95
N ALA A 59 2.83 -25.61 8.90
CA ALA A 59 2.63 -26.27 10.18
C ALA A 59 2.04 -27.68 10.04
N VAL A 60 1.06 -27.86 9.16
CA VAL A 60 0.48 -29.19 8.86
C VAL A 60 1.52 -30.13 8.23
N TYR A 61 2.40 -29.62 7.36
CA TYR A 61 3.47 -30.40 6.75
C TYR A 61 4.51 -30.86 7.79
N VAL A 62 4.94 -29.96 8.69
CA VAL A 62 5.91 -30.27 9.76
C VAL A 62 5.35 -31.27 10.77
N LEU A 63 4.08 -31.12 11.14
CA LEU A 63 3.43 -31.98 12.14
C LEU A 63 2.85 -33.29 11.56
N GLN A 64 2.99 -33.52 10.24
CA GLN A 64 2.46 -34.68 9.51
C GLN A 64 1.00 -35.03 9.85
N LEU A 65 0.15 -34.01 10.04
CA LEU A 65 -1.26 -34.21 10.36
C LEU A 65 -2.00 -34.79 9.15
N SER A 66 -2.65 -35.94 9.34
CA SER A 66 -3.42 -36.64 8.31
C SER A 66 -4.93 -36.49 8.51
N GLY A 67 -5.70 -36.57 7.40
CA GLY A 67 -7.17 -36.44 7.40
C GLY A 67 -7.70 -35.03 7.08
N ASN A 68 -9.00 -34.80 7.29
CA ASN A 68 -9.69 -33.54 6.98
C ASN A 68 -9.12 -32.31 7.73
N VAL A 69 -8.41 -32.54 8.83
CA VAL A 69 -7.74 -31.51 9.64
C VAL A 69 -6.67 -30.76 8.84
N LYS A 70 -6.07 -31.41 7.82
CA LYS A 70 -5.08 -30.81 6.91
C LYS A 70 -5.57 -29.55 6.19
N TRP A 71 -6.86 -29.49 5.87
CA TRP A 71 -7.45 -28.35 5.14
C TRP A 71 -8.16 -27.37 6.07
N ILE A 72 -8.73 -27.87 7.17
CA ILE A 72 -9.49 -27.04 8.12
C ILE A 72 -8.55 -26.16 8.94
N LEU A 73 -7.39 -26.68 9.36
CA LEU A 73 -6.47 -25.95 10.24
C LEU A 73 -5.83 -24.72 9.54
N PRO A 74 -5.32 -24.80 8.30
CA PRO A 74 -4.80 -23.63 7.61
C PRO A 74 -5.87 -22.61 7.25
N LEU A 75 -7.08 -23.08 6.91
CA LEU A 75 -8.20 -22.21 6.52
C LEU A 75 -8.77 -21.46 7.73
N ALA A 76 -8.81 -22.10 8.90
CA ALA A 76 -9.11 -21.44 10.17
C ALA A 76 -8.02 -20.44 10.57
N ALA A 77 -6.74 -20.82 10.47
CA ALA A 77 -5.62 -19.92 10.75
C ALA A 77 -5.63 -18.68 9.83
N GLY A 78 -5.87 -18.89 8.53
CA GLY A 78 -6.04 -17.82 7.56
C GLY A 78 -7.23 -16.92 7.86
N GLY A 79 -8.37 -17.49 8.27
CA GLY A 79 -9.53 -16.71 8.68
C GLY A 79 -9.24 -15.79 9.87
N ILE A 80 -8.53 -16.31 10.89
CA ILE A 80 -8.15 -15.53 12.08
C ILE A 80 -7.20 -14.39 11.69
N THR A 81 -6.16 -14.67 10.88
CA THR A 81 -5.22 -13.64 10.45
C THR A 81 -5.84 -12.64 9.48
N ALA A 82 -6.85 -13.02 8.71
CA ALA A 82 -7.60 -12.11 7.85
C ALA A 82 -8.38 -11.05 8.66
N VAL A 83 -8.93 -11.44 9.82
CA VAL A 83 -9.66 -10.52 10.70
C VAL A 83 -8.70 -9.64 11.50
N LEU A 84 -7.63 -10.24 12.04
CA LEU A 84 -6.64 -9.52 12.85
C LEU A 84 -5.63 -8.71 12.02
N GLY A 85 -5.58 -8.89 10.70
CA GLY A 85 -4.56 -8.29 9.83
C GLY A 85 -4.50 -6.76 9.91
N TYR A 86 -5.62 -6.08 10.15
CA TYR A 86 -5.63 -4.62 10.30
C TYR A 86 -5.01 -4.14 11.61
N GLU A 87 -5.25 -4.86 12.71
CA GLU A 87 -4.63 -4.57 14.01
C GLU A 87 -3.12 -4.80 13.92
N VAL A 88 -2.71 -5.92 13.30
CA VAL A 88 -1.29 -6.22 13.04
C VAL A 88 -0.64 -5.17 12.15
N TYR A 89 -1.36 -4.63 11.16
CA TYR A 89 -0.88 -3.53 10.32
C TYR A 89 -0.59 -2.26 11.13
N LEU A 90 -1.45 -1.89 12.09
CA LEU A 90 -1.20 -0.73 12.97
C LEU A 90 0.01 -0.94 13.87
N VAL A 91 0.17 -2.14 14.42
CA VAL A 91 1.35 -2.52 15.21
C VAL A 91 2.61 -2.51 14.34
N GLY A 92 2.54 -3.02 13.11
CA GLY A 92 3.64 -2.97 12.15
C GLY A 92 4.05 -1.54 11.79
N ALA A 93 3.09 -0.64 11.60
CA ALA A 93 3.35 0.77 11.33
C ALA A 93 4.07 1.46 12.50
N PHE A 94 3.73 1.12 13.75
CA PHE A 94 4.45 1.57 14.94
C PHE A 94 5.92 1.15 14.89
N PHE A 95 6.18 -0.14 14.66
CA PHE A 95 7.55 -0.67 14.60
C PHE A 95 8.35 -0.07 13.44
N LEU A 96 7.74 0.12 12.26
CA LEU A 96 8.40 0.77 11.14
C LEU A 96 8.79 2.22 11.47
N GLY A 97 7.91 2.99 12.11
CA GLY A 97 8.23 4.36 12.55
C GLY A 97 9.36 4.40 13.57
N TRP A 98 9.34 3.49 14.54
CA TRP A 98 10.38 3.38 15.57
C TRP A 98 11.73 2.96 15.00
N VAL A 99 11.76 1.95 14.11
CA VAL A 99 13.00 1.46 13.50
C VAL A 99 13.60 2.51 12.55
N LEU A 100 12.78 3.20 11.75
CA LEU A 100 13.29 4.22 10.83
C LEU A 100 13.89 5.41 11.56
N THR A 101 13.28 5.84 12.67
CA THR A 101 13.80 6.95 13.47
C THR A 101 15.07 6.57 14.21
N THR A 102 15.12 5.41 14.86
CA THR A 102 16.32 4.92 15.53
C THR A 102 17.48 4.69 14.55
N TYR A 103 17.21 4.09 13.39
CA TYR A 103 18.20 3.91 12.34
C TYR A 103 18.69 5.24 11.74
N GLY A 104 17.78 6.21 11.54
CA GLY A 104 18.14 7.55 11.09
C GLY A 104 19.09 8.27 12.05
N ILE A 105 18.82 8.17 13.36
CA ILE A 105 19.68 8.74 14.39
C ILE A 105 21.05 8.03 14.40
N LEU A 106 21.09 6.70 14.28
CA LEU A 106 22.34 5.95 14.17
C LEU A 106 23.19 6.43 12.97
N MET A 107 22.56 6.66 11.81
CA MET A 107 23.28 7.16 10.62
C MET A 107 23.83 8.57 10.83
N VAL A 108 23.08 9.46 11.48
CA VAL A 108 23.54 10.83 11.79
C VAL A 108 24.70 10.81 12.79
N VAL A 109 24.62 9.97 13.82
CA VAL A 109 25.70 9.81 14.82
C VAL A 109 26.97 9.27 14.17
N ARG A 110 26.84 8.27 13.28
CA ARG A 110 27.97 7.74 12.52
C ARG A 110 28.66 8.77 11.62
N GLN A 111 27.95 9.80 11.15
CA GLN A 111 28.58 10.87 10.37
C GLN A 111 29.27 11.94 11.22
N LEU A 112 28.95 12.03 12.51
CA LEU A 112 29.46 13.07 13.41
C LEU A 112 30.65 12.63 14.28
N ASP A 113 31.11 11.37 14.16
CA ASP A 113 32.28 10.79 14.86
C ASP A 113 32.34 11.18 16.37
N ILE A 114 31.20 11.01 17.04
CA ILE A 114 31.03 11.38 18.46
C ILE A 114 31.64 10.29 19.36
N GLU A 115 32.23 10.68 20.49
CA GLU A 115 32.77 9.75 21.50
C GLU A 115 31.81 8.60 21.87
N PRO A 116 32.33 7.38 22.07
CA PRO A 116 31.54 6.15 22.21
C PRO A 116 30.63 6.13 23.45
N LYS A 117 30.93 6.95 24.47
CA LYS A 117 30.08 7.09 25.66
C LYS A 117 28.85 7.96 25.39
N MET A 118 28.98 8.98 24.55
CA MET A 118 27.88 9.89 24.19
C MET A 118 27.02 9.30 23.07
N GLU A 119 27.59 8.45 22.21
CA GLU A 119 26.86 7.66 21.20
C GLU A 119 25.77 6.79 21.83
N ILE A 120 26.09 6.04 22.88
CA ILE A 120 25.12 5.16 23.57
C ILE A 120 23.99 5.98 24.21
N LEU A 121 24.32 7.13 24.81
CA LEU A 121 23.33 8.02 25.41
C LEU A 121 22.40 8.62 24.34
N LEU A 122 22.95 9.04 23.20
CA LEU A 122 22.18 9.62 22.10
C LEU A 122 21.31 8.57 21.42
N LEU A 123 21.79 7.33 21.31
CA LEU A 123 21.02 6.21 20.78
C LEU A 123 19.86 5.83 21.72
N ALA A 124 20.11 5.83 23.03
CA ALA A 124 19.08 5.59 24.04
C ALA A 124 18.01 6.71 24.01
N ALA A 125 18.42 7.97 23.94
CA ALA A 125 17.52 9.11 23.78
C ALA A 125 16.75 9.05 22.44
N GLY A 126 17.43 8.65 21.36
CA GLY A 126 16.84 8.49 20.03
C GLY A 126 15.82 7.35 19.97
N THR A 127 16.01 6.30 20.76
CA THR A 127 15.06 5.18 20.90
C THR A 127 13.78 5.64 21.60
N LEU A 128 13.91 6.42 22.67
CA LEU A 128 12.76 7.05 23.34
C LEU A 128 12.01 8.00 22.40
N PHE A 129 12.75 8.81 21.64
CA PHE A 129 12.16 9.68 20.63
C PHE A 129 11.46 8.89 19.52
N GLY A 130 12.04 7.78 19.08
CA GLY A 130 11.43 6.90 18.09
C GLY A 130 10.13 6.26 18.58
N VAL A 131 10.02 5.95 19.88
CA VAL A 131 8.75 5.45 20.46
C VAL A 131 7.68 6.54 20.39
N LEU A 132 8.02 7.79 20.70
CA LEU A 132 7.10 8.92 20.55
C LEU A 132 6.63 9.05 19.09
N VAL A 133 7.56 9.00 18.13
CA VAL A 133 7.22 9.05 16.71
C VAL A 133 6.36 7.85 16.29
N GLY A 134 6.64 6.65 16.79
CA GLY A 134 5.82 5.46 16.56
C GLY A 134 4.38 5.67 17.03
N ILE A 135 4.16 6.23 18.23
CA ILE A 135 2.82 6.54 18.75
C ILE A 135 2.12 7.58 17.85
N LEU A 136 2.83 8.61 17.40
CA LEU A 136 2.31 9.60 16.45
C LEU A 136 1.88 8.93 15.14
N VAL A 137 2.68 8.02 14.58
CA VAL A 137 2.36 7.28 13.34
C VAL A 137 1.05 6.52 13.48
N VAL A 138 0.84 5.81 14.60
CA VAL A 138 -0.42 5.07 14.83
C VAL A 138 -1.62 6.03 14.93
N LYS A 139 -1.46 7.16 15.63
CA LYS A 139 -2.53 8.15 15.80
C LYS A 139 -2.91 8.84 14.48
N TYR A 140 -1.92 9.13 13.63
CA TYR A 140 -2.13 9.77 12.33
C TYR A 140 -2.24 8.80 11.15
N ALA A 141 -2.18 7.48 11.37
CA ALA A 141 -2.25 6.49 10.29
C ALA A 141 -3.50 6.65 9.42
N ARG A 142 -4.67 6.91 10.05
CA ARG A 142 -5.94 7.08 9.33
C ARG A 142 -5.92 8.25 8.34
N PRO A 143 -5.66 9.51 8.77
CA PRO A 143 -5.59 10.63 7.84
C PRO A 143 -4.46 10.44 6.82
N CYS A 144 -3.29 9.93 7.21
CA CYS A 144 -2.18 9.69 6.29
C CYS A 144 -2.55 8.70 5.17
N ILE A 145 -3.22 7.58 5.49
CA ILE A 145 -3.65 6.60 4.49
C ILE A 145 -4.66 7.21 3.51
N ILE A 146 -5.64 7.98 4.00
CA ILE A 146 -6.63 8.63 3.13
C ILE A 146 -5.94 9.56 2.13
N TRP A 147 -4.98 10.36 2.60
CA TRP A 147 -4.19 11.23 1.74
C TRP A 147 -3.36 10.45 0.72
N LEU A 148 -2.64 9.41 1.15
CA LEU A 148 -1.81 8.59 0.26
C LEU A 148 -2.63 7.90 -0.84
N MET A 149 -3.80 7.37 -0.49
CA MET A 149 -4.69 6.68 -1.45
C MET A 149 -5.36 7.68 -2.40
N ALA A 150 -5.75 8.86 -1.91
CA ALA A 150 -6.28 9.93 -2.76
C ALA A 150 -5.25 10.45 -3.76
N VAL A 151 -4.00 10.68 -3.32
CA VAL A 151 -2.91 11.13 -4.20
C VAL A 151 -2.53 10.08 -5.22
N SER A 152 -2.32 8.83 -4.80
CA SER A 152 -1.96 7.74 -5.72
C SER A 152 -3.10 7.38 -6.69
N GLY A 153 -4.36 7.41 -6.22
CA GLY A 153 -5.55 7.27 -7.06
C GLY A 153 -5.70 8.43 -8.04
N GLY A 154 -5.55 9.67 -7.58
CA GLY A 154 -5.59 10.88 -8.41
C GLY A 154 -4.51 10.88 -9.50
N MET A 155 -3.30 10.44 -9.18
CA MET A 155 -2.21 10.27 -10.16
C MET A 155 -2.53 9.17 -11.19
N SER A 156 -3.18 8.08 -10.77
CA SER A 156 -3.61 7.01 -11.68
C SER A 156 -4.71 7.46 -12.65
N ILE A 157 -5.64 8.30 -12.18
CA ILE A 157 -6.66 8.95 -13.03
C ILE A 157 -5.98 9.90 -14.01
N ALA A 158 -5.10 10.78 -13.51
CA ALA A 158 -4.45 11.79 -14.32
C ALA A 158 -3.58 11.18 -15.43
N THR A 159 -2.79 10.15 -15.11
CA THR A 159 -1.99 9.42 -16.11
C THR A 159 -2.86 8.64 -17.10
N GLY A 160 -3.97 8.04 -16.65
CA GLY A 160 -4.90 7.34 -17.53
C GLY A 160 -5.62 8.29 -18.51
N VAL A 161 -6.05 9.46 -18.04
CA VAL A 161 -6.71 10.48 -18.86
C VAL A 161 -5.73 11.13 -19.84
N CYS A 162 -4.51 11.49 -19.41
CA CYS A 162 -3.47 12.00 -20.31
C CYS A 162 -3.12 10.97 -21.41
N GLY A 163 -3.08 9.68 -21.07
CA GLY A 163 -2.85 8.60 -22.03
C GLY A 163 -3.94 8.46 -23.09
N ILE A 164 -5.21 8.70 -22.73
CA ILE A 164 -6.35 8.66 -23.66
C ILE A 164 -6.37 9.90 -24.56
N LEU A 165 -6.08 11.09 -24.00
CA LEU A 165 -6.07 12.35 -24.75
C LEU A 165 -4.81 12.54 -25.60
N GLN A 166 -3.79 11.67 -25.48
CA GLN A 166 -2.46 11.77 -26.12
C GLN A 166 -1.80 13.17 -25.97
N LYS A 167 -2.24 13.92 -24.96
CA LYS A 167 -1.78 15.28 -24.68
C LYS A 167 -1.04 15.25 -23.36
N ASP A 168 0.25 14.97 -23.45
CA ASP A 168 1.14 14.92 -22.30
C ASP A 168 1.59 16.34 -21.94
N SER A 169 0.69 17.10 -21.33
CA SER A 169 1.05 18.33 -20.66
C SER A 169 1.04 18.09 -19.15
N GLY A 170 2.17 18.31 -18.49
CA GLY A 170 2.28 18.22 -17.03
C GLY A 170 1.26 19.11 -16.32
N ILE A 171 0.82 20.19 -16.97
CA ILE A 171 -0.24 21.09 -16.51
C ILE A 171 -1.61 20.39 -16.47
N LEU A 172 -1.96 19.58 -17.48
CA LEU A 172 -3.22 18.82 -17.49
C LEU A 172 -3.24 17.79 -16.36
N MET A 173 -2.12 17.10 -16.14
CA MET A 173 -1.98 16.13 -15.05
C MET A 173 -2.16 16.80 -13.68
N LEU A 174 -1.54 17.96 -13.47
CA LEU A 174 -1.68 18.74 -12.25
C LEU A 174 -3.11 19.26 -12.03
N LEU A 175 -3.80 19.73 -13.08
CA LEU A 175 -5.19 20.18 -12.97
C LEU A 175 -6.13 19.05 -12.57
N ILE A 176 -5.98 17.85 -13.16
CA ILE A 176 -6.79 16.68 -12.81
C ILE A 176 -6.51 16.28 -11.36
N MET A 177 -5.25 16.23 -10.93
CA MET A 177 -4.90 15.94 -9.53
C MET A 177 -5.44 16.99 -8.56
N ALA A 178 -5.36 18.28 -8.91
CA ALA A 178 -5.85 19.38 -8.08
C ALA A 178 -7.37 19.30 -7.81
N VAL A 179 -8.15 18.72 -8.72
CA VAL A 179 -9.60 18.54 -8.53
C VAL A 179 -9.92 17.18 -7.90
N CYS A 180 -9.32 16.09 -8.40
CA CYS A 180 -9.65 14.74 -7.95
C CYS A 180 -9.15 14.43 -6.54
N VAL A 181 -7.97 14.91 -6.13
CA VAL A 181 -7.39 14.60 -4.81
C VAL A 181 -8.22 15.21 -3.68
N PRO A 182 -8.56 16.52 -3.68
CA PRO A 182 -9.39 17.09 -2.62
C PRO A 182 -10.79 16.49 -2.58
N ALA A 183 -11.40 16.21 -3.74
CA ALA A 183 -12.70 15.56 -3.82
C ALA A 183 -12.66 14.13 -3.22
N GLY A 184 -11.62 13.36 -3.52
CA GLY A 184 -11.39 12.02 -2.96
C GLY A 184 -11.18 12.05 -1.45
N VAL A 185 -10.35 12.98 -0.96
CA VAL A 185 -10.11 13.19 0.48
C VAL A 185 -11.40 13.55 1.20
N LEU A 186 -12.15 14.55 0.73
CA LEU A 186 -13.41 14.98 1.33
C LEU A 186 -14.45 13.86 1.40
N PHE A 187 -14.59 13.10 0.32
CA PHE A 187 -15.52 11.97 0.26
C PHE A 187 -15.13 10.85 1.23
N GLN A 188 -13.84 10.50 1.30
CA GLN A 188 -13.33 9.48 2.22
C GLN A 188 -13.49 9.91 3.69
N PHE A 189 -13.20 11.17 4.02
CA PHE A 189 -13.40 11.69 5.38
C PHE A 189 -14.87 11.63 5.80
N LYS A 190 -15.79 12.05 4.93
CA LYS A 190 -17.24 12.01 5.21
C LYS A 190 -17.76 10.58 5.37
N THR A 191 -17.28 9.66 4.54
CA THR A 191 -17.74 8.26 4.52
C THR A 191 -17.13 7.40 5.63
N THR A 192 -16.04 7.86 6.25
CA THR A 192 -15.27 7.12 7.28
C THR A 192 -15.47 7.69 8.70
N HIS A 193 -16.42 8.62 8.90
CA HIS A 193 -16.74 9.22 10.22
C HIS A 193 -17.53 8.28 11.15
N LYS A 194 -17.17 6.99 11.20
CA LYS A 194 -17.63 6.02 12.20
C LYS A 194 -16.42 5.24 12.74
#